data_AF-A0AAU2F062-F1
#
_entry.id   AF-A0AAU2F062-F1
#
_cell.length_a   1.000
_cell.length_b   1.000
_cell.length_c   1.000
_cell.angle_alpha   90.00
_cell.angle_beta   90.00
_cell.angle_gamma   90.00
#
_symmetry.space_group_name_H-M   'P 1'
#
loop_
_entity.id
_entity.type
_entity.pdbx_description
1 polymer ?
#
loop_
_entity_poly.entity_id
_entity_poly.type
_entity_poly.pdbx_seq_one_letter_code
_entity_poly.pdbx_strand_id
1 'polypeptide(L)'
;MLRPEDARFITEAITPLAAPLHEALEEGRQNANDHYDRHEMTDRPFLKGRTDLTRDHALARLLKQDLAGWKPSRRGSGRLHLSRNAMSIRLLHRSPFGDSVPPPGKNRARINYYRNPTPDLIGVGASQLLAVWDVDEKGEVIIRVVRPTKSFRAGAVSTSDYDLLLPRSAEDLSKLEFVSSDEEINLGFLFEDDEEQEEGEEGSA
;
A
#
# COMPACT_ATOMS: atom_id res chain seq x y z
N MET A 1 3.79 9.78 18.03
CA MET A 1 4.57 8.56 17.76
C MET A 1 3.75 7.38 18.24
N LEU A 2 3.73 6.30 17.49
CA LEU A 2 2.99 5.09 17.82
C LEU A 2 3.70 4.35 18.98
N ARG A 3 2.96 3.86 19.99
CA ARG A 3 3.57 3.11 21.10
C ARG A 3 3.75 1.63 20.71
N PRO A 4 4.68 0.88 21.34
CA PRO A 4 4.87 -0.54 21.03
C PRO A 4 3.60 -1.40 21.14
N GLU A 5 2.72 -1.10 22.08
CA GLU A 5 1.42 -1.76 22.23
C GLU A 5 0.46 -1.45 21.08
N ASP A 6 0.51 -0.23 20.54
CA ASP A 6 -0.30 0.18 19.40
C ASP A 6 0.22 -0.50 18.12
N ALA A 7 1.54 -0.65 17.98
CA ALA A 7 2.15 -1.39 16.86
C ALA A 7 1.75 -2.86 16.89
N ARG A 8 1.84 -3.50 18.07
CA ARG A 8 1.40 -4.88 18.27
C ARG A 8 -0.07 -5.05 17.92
N PHE A 9 -0.93 -4.14 18.36
CA PHE A 9 -2.36 -4.16 18.02
C PHE A 9 -2.59 -4.14 16.50
N ILE A 10 -1.88 -3.27 15.76
CA ILE A 10 -1.98 -3.25 14.29
C ILE A 10 -1.48 -4.57 13.70
N THR A 11 -0.30 -5.05 14.12
CA THR A 11 0.30 -6.28 13.61
C THR A 11 -0.61 -7.49 13.84
N GLU A 12 -1.14 -7.67 15.05
CA GLU A 12 -2.13 -8.71 15.37
C GLU A 12 -3.38 -8.57 14.51
N ALA A 13 -3.84 -7.33 14.27
CA ALA A 13 -5.04 -7.10 13.47
C ALA A 13 -4.86 -7.52 12.01
N ILE A 14 -3.68 -7.31 11.42
CA ILE A 14 -3.38 -7.66 10.01
C ILE A 14 -2.79 -9.06 9.83
N THR A 15 -2.38 -9.73 10.90
CA THR A 15 -1.79 -11.08 10.83
C THR A 15 -2.63 -12.09 10.04
N PRO A 16 -3.96 -12.16 10.23
CA PRO A 16 -4.80 -13.08 9.45
C PRO A 16 -4.87 -12.76 7.95
N LEU A 17 -4.40 -11.58 7.53
CA LEU A 17 -4.37 -11.17 6.12
C LEU A 17 -3.09 -11.58 5.38
N ALA A 18 -2.04 -12.01 6.09
CA ALA A 18 -0.74 -12.34 5.50
C ALA A 18 -0.85 -13.30 4.30
N ALA A 19 -1.25 -14.55 4.55
CA ALA A 19 -1.42 -15.55 3.50
C ALA A 19 -2.54 -15.18 2.50
N PRO A 20 -3.75 -14.79 2.93
CA PRO A 20 -4.83 -14.42 2.01
C PRO A 20 -4.46 -13.34 0.98
N LEU A 21 -3.76 -12.28 1.39
CA LEU A 21 -3.40 -11.20 0.49
C LEU A 21 -2.32 -11.63 -0.50
N HIS A 22 -1.29 -12.32 -0.03
CA HIS A 22 -0.22 -12.85 -0.89
C HIS A 22 -0.79 -13.83 -1.93
N GLU A 23 -1.54 -14.83 -1.49
CA GLU A 23 -2.16 -15.80 -2.40
C GLU A 23 -3.11 -15.16 -3.40
N ALA A 24 -3.95 -14.21 -2.96
CA ALA A 24 -4.91 -13.55 -3.83
C ALA A 24 -4.24 -12.69 -4.90
N LEU A 25 -3.16 -11.99 -4.55
CA LEU A 25 -2.40 -11.21 -5.51
C LEU A 25 -1.60 -12.09 -6.46
N GLU A 26 -0.98 -13.17 -5.97
CA GLU A 26 -0.20 -14.09 -6.81
C GLU A 26 -1.09 -14.79 -7.84
N GLU A 27 -2.22 -15.37 -7.39
CA GLU A 27 -3.20 -15.99 -8.30
C GLU A 27 -3.81 -14.95 -9.24
N GLY A 28 -4.14 -13.76 -8.73
CA GLY A 28 -4.68 -12.68 -9.55
C GLY A 28 -3.70 -12.23 -10.64
N ARG A 29 -2.41 -12.15 -10.30
CA ARG A 29 -1.33 -11.78 -11.22
C ARG A 29 -1.13 -12.85 -12.29
N GLN A 30 -1.12 -14.12 -11.90
CA GLN A 30 -1.04 -15.22 -12.84
C GLN A 30 -2.20 -15.18 -13.84
N ASN A 31 -3.44 -15.05 -13.35
CA ASN A 31 -4.63 -14.99 -14.19
C ASN A 31 -4.61 -13.77 -15.14
N ALA A 32 -4.16 -12.61 -14.66
CA ALA A 32 -4.03 -11.42 -15.49
C ALA A 32 -2.96 -11.59 -16.57
N ASN A 33 -1.79 -12.14 -16.22
CA ASN A 33 -0.73 -12.42 -17.19
C ASN A 33 -1.22 -13.42 -18.25
N ASP A 34 -1.82 -14.54 -17.85
CA ASP A 34 -2.37 -15.53 -18.77
C ASP A 34 -3.40 -14.94 -19.74
N HIS A 35 -4.23 -13.99 -19.27
CA HIS A 35 -5.21 -13.31 -20.12
C HIS A 35 -4.54 -12.43 -21.17
N TYR A 36 -3.62 -11.56 -20.76
CA TYR A 36 -2.96 -10.62 -21.67
C TYR A 36 -1.96 -11.32 -22.60
N ASP A 37 -1.24 -12.32 -22.11
CA ASP A 37 -0.26 -13.09 -22.89
C ASP A 37 -0.95 -13.92 -23.98
N ARG A 38 -2.11 -14.52 -23.68
CA ARG A 38 -2.95 -15.23 -24.67
C ARG A 38 -3.37 -14.34 -25.85
N HIS A 39 -3.42 -13.03 -25.65
CA HIS A 39 -3.81 -12.06 -26.66
C HIS A 39 -2.62 -11.25 -27.20
N GLU A 40 -1.38 -11.67 -26.91
CA GLU A 40 -0.14 -11.02 -27.36
C GLU A 40 -0.05 -9.55 -26.91
N MET A 41 -0.73 -9.20 -25.81
CA MET A 41 -0.79 -7.86 -25.24
C MET A 41 0.31 -7.69 -24.18
N THR A 42 1.57 -7.84 -24.59
CA THR A 42 2.76 -7.82 -23.71
C THR A 42 3.38 -6.45 -23.50
N ASP A 43 3.01 -5.48 -24.33
CA ASP A 43 3.65 -4.16 -24.33
C ASP A 43 3.24 -3.27 -23.15
N ARG A 44 4.08 -2.25 -22.91
CA ARG A 44 3.93 -1.25 -21.84
C ARG A 44 2.53 -0.62 -21.71
N PRO A 45 1.78 -0.30 -22.78
CA PRO A 45 0.43 0.26 -22.67
C PRO A 45 -0.56 -0.63 -21.90
N PHE A 46 -0.32 -1.94 -21.86
CA PHE A 46 -1.22 -2.91 -21.24
C PHE A 46 -0.93 -3.16 -19.76
N LEU A 47 0.21 -2.70 -19.24
CA LEU A 47 0.61 -2.92 -17.84
C LEU A 47 -0.43 -2.42 -16.83
N LYS A 48 -1.02 -1.25 -17.09
CA LYS A 48 -2.11 -0.73 -16.23
C LYS A 48 -3.29 -1.70 -16.18
N GLY A 49 -3.70 -2.22 -17.34
CA GLY A 49 -4.80 -3.16 -17.46
C GLY A 49 -4.49 -4.49 -16.75
N ARG A 50 -3.25 -4.99 -16.87
CA ARG A 50 -2.77 -6.15 -16.10
C ARG A 50 -2.90 -5.91 -14.60
N THR A 51 -2.40 -4.78 -14.09
CA THR A 51 -2.50 -4.43 -12.66
C THR A 51 -3.95 -4.33 -12.19
N ASP A 52 -4.83 -3.72 -12.99
CA ASP A 52 -6.25 -3.58 -12.64
C ASP A 52 -6.95 -4.96 -12.63
N LEU A 53 -6.67 -5.82 -13.61
CA LEU A 53 -7.21 -7.17 -13.68
C LEU A 53 -6.69 -8.07 -12.55
N THR A 54 -5.42 -7.94 -12.16
CA THR A 54 -4.85 -8.60 -10.98
C THR A 54 -5.65 -8.27 -9.72
N ARG A 55 -6.00 -6.99 -9.53
CA ARG A 55 -6.80 -6.56 -8.37
C ARG A 55 -8.21 -7.12 -8.40
N ASP A 56 -8.84 -7.20 -9.57
CA ASP A 56 -10.19 -7.72 -9.70
C ASP A 56 -10.24 -9.22 -9.39
N HIS A 57 -9.27 -10.01 -9.87
CA HIS A 57 -9.13 -11.42 -9.48
C HIS A 57 -8.84 -11.58 -7.99
N ALA A 58 -7.91 -10.80 -7.44
CA ALA A 58 -7.59 -10.83 -6.02
C ALA A 58 -8.82 -10.52 -5.15
N LEU A 59 -9.59 -9.48 -5.51
CA LEU A 59 -10.84 -9.14 -4.84
C LEU A 59 -11.86 -10.29 -4.92
N ALA A 60 -12.02 -10.89 -6.11
CA ALA A 60 -12.94 -12.01 -6.31
C ALA A 60 -12.58 -13.23 -5.44
N ARG A 61 -11.29 -13.50 -5.23
CA ARG A 61 -10.82 -14.55 -4.30
C ARG A 61 -11.10 -14.18 -2.85
N LEU A 62 -10.69 -12.98 -2.41
CA LEU A 62 -10.84 -12.53 -1.03
C LEU A 62 -12.31 -12.46 -0.59
N LEU A 63 -13.24 -12.15 -1.49
CA LEU A 63 -14.68 -12.14 -1.22
C LEU A 63 -15.26 -13.52 -0.84
N LYS A 64 -14.51 -14.60 -1.08
CA LYS A 64 -14.90 -15.99 -0.79
C LYS A 64 -14.22 -16.55 0.46
N GLN A 65 -13.34 -15.78 1.10
CA GLN A 65 -12.54 -16.24 2.24
C GLN A 65 -13.06 -15.66 3.56
N ASP A 66 -12.82 -16.38 4.64
CA ASP A 66 -12.91 -15.82 5.99
C ASP A 66 -11.61 -15.10 6.31
N LEU A 67 -11.69 -13.78 6.51
CA LEU A 67 -10.55 -12.91 6.76
C LEU A 67 -10.54 -12.41 8.21
N ALA A 68 -11.00 -13.23 9.15
CA ALA A 68 -10.99 -12.95 10.60
C ALA A 68 -11.61 -11.59 10.95
N GLY A 69 -12.77 -11.30 10.34
CA GLY A 69 -13.52 -10.05 10.52
C GLY A 69 -13.17 -8.91 9.57
N TRP A 70 -12.13 -9.05 8.74
CA TRP A 70 -11.90 -8.14 7.62
C TRP A 70 -12.90 -8.38 6.50
N LYS A 71 -13.39 -7.29 5.90
CA LYS A 71 -14.39 -7.32 4.83
C LYS A 71 -13.88 -6.56 3.61
N PRO A 72 -13.66 -7.23 2.47
CA PRO A 72 -13.35 -6.56 1.21
C PRO A 72 -14.54 -5.73 0.72
N SER A 73 -14.26 -4.50 0.28
CA SER A 73 -15.24 -3.62 -0.33
C SER A 73 -15.46 -4.00 -1.79
N ARG A 74 -16.72 -4.19 -2.18
CA ARG A 74 -17.14 -4.29 -3.59
C ARG A 74 -17.30 -2.92 -4.27
N ARG A 75 -17.18 -1.84 -3.51
CA ARG A 75 -17.40 -0.46 -3.99
C ARG A 75 -16.08 0.19 -4.36
N GLY A 76 -16.04 0.78 -5.56
CA GLY A 76 -14.92 1.54 -6.11
C GLY A 76 -14.15 0.74 -7.16
N SER A 77 -14.15 1.23 -8.40
CA SER A 77 -13.43 0.59 -9.52
C SER A 77 -11.93 0.54 -9.25
N GLY A 78 -11.31 -0.64 -9.39
CA GLY A 78 -9.86 -0.84 -9.33
C GLY A 78 -9.23 -0.61 -7.95
N ARG A 79 -10.02 -0.67 -6.86
CA ARG A 79 -9.53 -0.45 -5.49
C ARG A 79 -9.82 -1.66 -4.62
N LEU A 80 -8.77 -2.39 -4.27
CA LEU A 80 -8.84 -3.41 -3.24
C LEU A 80 -8.75 -2.72 -1.88
N HIS A 81 -9.84 -2.76 -1.12
CA HIS A 81 -9.99 -2.07 0.16
C HIS A 81 -10.67 -3.02 1.13
N LEU A 82 -10.07 -3.25 2.30
CA LEU A 82 -10.67 -4.04 3.37
C LEU A 82 -10.93 -3.17 4.59
N SER A 83 -11.96 -3.54 5.36
CA SER A 83 -12.31 -2.88 6.62
C SER A 83 -12.56 -3.91 7.71
N ARG A 84 -12.17 -3.59 8.95
CA ARG A 84 -12.43 -4.36 10.17
C ARG A 84 -12.75 -3.39 11.29
N ASN A 85 -14.01 -3.36 11.73
CA ASN A 85 -14.52 -2.35 12.66
C ASN A 85 -14.25 -0.92 12.12
N ALA A 86 -13.52 -0.09 12.88
CA ALA A 86 -13.12 1.25 12.47
C ALA A 86 -11.78 1.27 11.68
N MET A 87 -11.05 0.16 11.62
CA MET A 87 -9.79 0.05 10.90
C MET A 87 -10.02 -0.25 9.42
N SER A 88 -9.17 0.29 8.56
CA SER A 88 -9.21 0.01 7.12
C SER A 88 -7.83 -0.17 6.53
N ILE A 89 -7.74 -0.96 5.46
CA ILE A 89 -6.51 -1.15 4.68
C ILE A 89 -6.81 -1.03 3.20
N ARG A 90 -6.15 -0.10 2.52
CA ARG A 90 -6.24 0.06 1.07
C ARG A 90 -5.00 -0.53 0.42
N LEU A 91 -5.21 -1.47 -0.49
CA LEU A 91 -4.17 -2.01 -1.35
C LEU A 91 -3.89 -1.06 -2.52
N LEU A 92 -2.63 -0.78 -2.75
CA LEU A 92 -2.08 0.05 -3.82
C LEU A 92 -0.99 -0.74 -4.54
N HIS A 93 -0.88 -0.56 -5.85
CA HIS A 93 0.33 -1.04 -6.55
C HIS A 93 1.42 0.02 -6.41
N ARG A 94 2.69 -0.39 -6.39
CA ARG A 94 3.83 0.53 -6.44
C ARG A 94 3.70 1.53 -7.60
N SER A 95 4.17 2.75 -7.37
CA SER A 95 4.25 3.76 -8.42
C SER A 95 5.34 3.38 -9.42
N PRO A 96 5.12 3.49 -10.74
CA PRO A 96 6.20 3.31 -11.71
C PRO A 96 7.27 4.41 -11.63
N PHE A 97 7.02 5.47 -10.87
CA PHE A 97 7.92 6.61 -10.66
C PHE A 97 8.72 6.51 -9.34
N GLY A 98 8.88 5.29 -8.79
CA GLY A 98 9.77 5.01 -7.66
C GLY A 98 9.14 4.20 -6.52
N ASP A 99 9.99 3.84 -5.56
CA ASP A 99 9.73 2.90 -4.47
C ASP A 99 8.87 3.42 -3.31
N SER A 100 8.27 4.59 -3.48
CA SER A 100 7.47 5.25 -2.44
C SER A 100 6.01 4.85 -2.48
N VAL A 101 5.37 4.91 -1.31
CA VAL A 101 3.92 4.85 -1.16
C VAL A 101 3.31 5.91 -2.10
N PRO A 102 2.41 5.56 -3.04
CA PRO A 102 1.92 6.54 -4.02
C PRO A 102 1.24 7.72 -3.32
N PRO A 103 1.61 8.98 -3.60
CA PRO A 103 1.06 10.14 -2.90
C PRO A 103 -0.46 10.24 -3.13
N PRO A 104 -1.21 10.86 -2.20
CA PRO A 104 -2.66 10.93 -2.26
C PRO A 104 -3.20 11.73 -3.47
N GLY A 105 -2.36 12.55 -4.12
CA GLY A 105 -2.76 13.44 -5.21
C GLY A 105 -3.63 14.60 -4.71
N LYS A 106 -4.35 15.28 -5.62
CA LYS A 106 -5.14 16.50 -5.32
C LYS A 106 -6.51 16.23 -4.69
N ASN A 107 -6.94 14.96 -4.56
CA ASN A 107 -8.28 14.62 -4.09
C ASN A 107 -8.38 14.73 -2.55
N ARG A 108 -9.23 15.63 -2.04
CA ARG A 108 -9.39 15.88 -0.58
C ARG A 108 -9.73 14.62 0.23
N ALA A 109 -10.63 13.77 -0.26
CA ALA A 109 -10.99 12.54 0.45
C ALA A 109 -9.80 11.56 0.53
N ARG A 110 -8.99 11.49 -0.54
CA ARG A 110 -7.77 10.67 -0.57
C ARG A 110 -6.66 11.26 0.31
N ILE A 111 -6.51 12.58 0.34
CA ILE A 111 -5.59 13.29 1.24
C ILE A 111 -5.95 12.99 2.70
N ASN A 112 -7.24 13.06 3.05
CA ASN A 112 -7.69 12.77 4.40
C ASN A 112 -7.44 11.31 4.80
N TYR A 113 -7.62 10.35 3.89
CA TYR A 113 -7.31 8.94 4.16
C TYR A 113 -5.82 8.71 4.51
N TYR A 114 -4.93 9.52 3.92
CA TYR A 114 -3.47 9.42 4.13
C TYR A 114 -3.01 10.18 5.38
N ARG A 115 -3.93 10.80 6.11
CA ARG A 115 -3.64 11.47 7.36
C ARG A 115 -4.30 10.63 8.43
N ASN A 116 -3.51 9.89 9.21
CA ASN A 116 -3.94 9.34 10.48
C ASN A 116 -3.63 10.37 11.59
N PRO A 117 -4.44 11.43 11.79
CA PRO A 117 -4.19 12.37 12.87
C PRO A 117 -4.30 11.65 14.23
N THR A 118 -3.34 11.88 15.14
CA THR A 118 -3.48 11.54 16.55
C THR A 118 -4.21 12.67 17.30
N PRO A 119 -5.09 12.42 18.30
CA PRO A 119 -5.92 11.24 18.58
C PRO A 119 -7.43 11.60 18.70
N ASP A 120 -8.33 10.66 18.40
CA ASP A 120 -9.75 10.76 18.80
C ASP A 120 -10.19 9.43 19.43
N LEU A 121 -11.28 9.43 20.21
CA LEU A 121 -11.77 8.41 21.19
C LEU A 121 -11.51 6.91 20.95
N ILE A 122 -11.21 6.48 19.73
CA ILE A 122 -11.05 5.09 19.28
C ILE A 122 -9.56 4.70 19.13
N GLY A 123 -8.65 5.67 19.11
CA GLY A 123 -7.20 5.45 19.06
C GLY A 123 -6.73 4.66 17.83
N VAL A 124 -5.75 3.77 18.02
CA VAL A 124 -5.18 2.91 16.96
C VAL A 124 -6.22 1.99 16.28
N GLY A 125 -7.35 1.74 16.94
CA GLY A 125 -8.46 0.94 16.41
C GLY A 125 -9.14 1.53 15.17
N ALA A 126 -8.93 2.82 14.87
CA ALA A 126 -9.44 3.50 13.69
C ALA A 126 -8.37 3.75 12.61
N SER A 127 -7.26 3.00 12.64
CA SER A 127 -6.14 3.23 11.71
C SER A 127 -6.51 3.00 10.25
N GLN A 128 -6.08 3.93 9.39
CA GLN A 128 -6.17 3.89 7.94
C GLN A 128 -4.81 3.48 7.38
N LEU A 129 -4.68 2.20 7.06
CA LEU A 129 -3.46 1.60 6.57
C LEU A 129 -3.41 1.63 5.03
N LEU A 130 -2.20 1.65 4.51
CA LEU A 130 -1.91 1.42 3.09
C LEU A 130 -1.06 0.17 2.97
N ALA A 131 -1.49 -0.76 2.12
CA ALA A 131 -0.67 -1.89 1.69
C ALA A 131 -0.20 -1.63 0.27
N VAL A 132 1.09 -1.42 0.08
CA VAL A 132 1.71 -1.26 -1.22
C VAL A 132 2.25 -2.61 -1.65
N TRP A 133 1.72 -3.13 -2.75
CA TRP A 133 2.21 -4.37 -3.33
C TRP A 133 3.03 -4.11 -4.59
N ASP A 134 4.00 -4.99 -4.81
CA ASP A 134 4.87 -5.01 -5.98
C ASP A 134 5.33 -6.45 -6.26
N VAL A 135 6.14 -6.62 -7.30
CA VAL A 135 6.81 -7.86 -7.65
C VAL A 135 8.32 -7.68 -7.46
N ASP A 136 8.95 -8.55 -6.68
CA ASP A 136 10.39 -8.50 -6.46
C ASP A 136 11.19 -9.03 -7.68
N GLU A 137 12.52 -8.99 -7.59
CA GLU A 137 13.43 -9.48 -8.64
C GLU A 137 13.26 -10.98 -8.96
N LYS A 138 12.66 -11.75 -8.04
CA LYS A 138 12.39 -13.18 -8.22
C LYS A 138 11.03 -13.42 -8.86
N GLY A 139 10.28 -12.37 -9.17
CA GLY A 139 8.96 -12.48 -9.78
C GLY A 139 7.85 -12.73 -8.76
N GLU A 140 8.11 -12.49 -7.48
CA GLU A 140 7.21 -12.82 -6.39
C GLU A 140 6.49 -11.59 -5.83
N VAL A 141 5.22 -11.75 -5.43
CA VAL A 141 4.51 -10.65 -4.76
C VAL A 141 5.13 -10.30 -3.40
N ILE A 142 5.38 -9.01 -3.21
CA ILE A 142 5.75 -8.40 -1.93
C ILE A 142 4.68 -7.39 -1.52
N ILE A 143 4.40 -7.29 -0.21
CA ILE A 143 3.39 -6.38 0.34
C ILE A 143 3.97 -5.63 1.52
N ARG A 144 4.06 -4.30 1.42
CA ARG A 144 4.49 -3.41 2.50
C ARG A 144 3.28 -2.68 3.09
N VAL A 145 3.08 -2.79 4.39
CA VAL A 145 1.99 -2.13 5.13
C VAL A 145 2.54 -0.93 5.87
N VAL A 146 1.94 0.23 5.63
CA VAL A 146 2.31 1.49 6.29
C VAL A 146 1.12 2.18 6.92
N ARG A 147 1.38 2.97 7.96
CA ARG A 147 0.43 3.93 8.55
C ARG A 147 0.94 5.35 8.36
N PRO A 148 0.47 6.06 7.32
CA PRO A 148 0.91 7.42 7.08
C PRO A 148 0.30 8.39 8.11
N THR A 149 1.13 9.23 8.70
CA THR A 149 0.72 10.23 9.71
C THR A 149 0.39 11.58 9.08
N LYS A 150 1.05 11.93 7.97
CA LYS A 150 0.80 13.16 7.21
C LYS A 150 0.65 12.84 5.73
N SER A 151 -0.07 13.71 5.02
CA SER A 151 -0.05 13.68 3.55
C SER A 151 1.27 14.24 3.03
N PHE A 152 1.82 13.64 1.98
CA PHE A 152 3.06 14.05 1.34
C PHE A 152 2.86 14.22 -0.18
N ARG A 153 3.76 14.97 -0.83
CA ARG A 153 3.76 15.16 -2.29
C ARG A 153 4.54 14.03 -2.97
N ALA A 154 4.44 13.91 -4.29
CA ALA A 154 5.34 13.02 -5.05
C ALA A 154 6.79 13.45 -4.80
N GLY A 155 7.70 12.48 -4.63
CA GLY A 155 9.11 12.73 -4.31
C GLY A 155 9.39 13.09 -2.84
N ALA A 156 8.38 13.42 -2.04
CA ALA A 156 8.55 13.68 -0.61
C ALA A 156 8.51 12.37 0.19
N VAL A 157 9.35 12.29 1.24
CA VAL A 157 9.35 11.16 2.19
C VAL A 157 7.98 11.10 2.88
N SER A 158 7.30 9.95 2.77
CA SER A 158 6.08 9.70 3.53
C SER A 158 6.43 9.57 5.02
N THR A 159 5.83 10.43 5.85
CA THR A 159 5.96 10.29 7.30
C THR A 159 5.01 9.21 7.79
N SER A 160 5.54 8.03 8.08
CA SER A 160 4.80 6.90 8.62
C SER A 160 5.29 6.58 10.03
N ASP A 161 4.38 6.19 10.92
CA ASP A 161 4.72 5.74 12.29
C ASP A 161 4.56 4.23 12.49
N TYR A 162 4.23 3.52 11.42
CA TYR A 162 4.21 2.07 11.30
C TYR A 162 4.63 1.69 9.89
N ASP A 163 5.57 0.75 9.77
CA ASP A 163 6.10 0.27 8.51
C ASP A 163 6.52 -1.19 8.66
N LEU A 164 5.96 -2.05 7.83
CA LEU A 164 6.14 -3.49 7.91
C LEU A 164 6.11 -4.10 6.51
N LEU A 165 7.14 -4.87 6.17
CA LEU A 165 7.04 -5.83 5.08
C LEU A 165 6.22 -7.03 5.56
N LEU A 166 5.01 -7.21 5.03
CA LEU A 166 4.08 -8.26 5.44
C LEU A 166 4.62 -9.63 5.00
N PRO A 167 4.98 -10.52 5.93
CA PRO A 167 5.41 -11.87 5.61
C PRO A 167 4.32 -12.68 4.93
N ARG A 168 4.72 -13.76 4.28
CA ARG A 168 3.79 -14.63 3.55
C ARG A 168 2.88 -15.45 4.46
N SER A 169 3.38 -15.81 5.63
CA SER A 169 2.65 -16.62 6.59
C SER A 169 2.38 -15.83 7.86
N ALA A 170 1.25 -16.16 8.51
CA ALA A 170 0.94 -15.63 9.84
C ALA A 170 1.99 -16.08 10.88
N GLU A 171 2.58 -17.26 10.71
CA GLU A 171 3.63 -17.77 11.58
C GLU A 171 4.89 -16.91 11.50
N ASP A 172 5.33 -16.54 10.30
CA ASP A 172 6.52 -15.70 10.11
C ASP A 172 6.30 -14.28 10.63
N LEU A 173 5.08 -13.77 10.52
CA LEU A 173 4.72 -12.48 11.11
C LEU A 173 4.71 -12.50 12.64
N SER A 174 4.27 -13.60 13.26
CA SER A 174 4.26 -13.74 14.72
C SER A 174 5.66 -13.76 15.35
N LYS A 175 6.71 -14.00 14.54
CA LYS A 175 8.12 -14.02 14.95
C LYS A 175 8.79 -12.64 14.85
N LEU A 176 8.11 -11.63 14.33
CA LEU A 176 8.67 -10.29 14.20
C LEU A 176 8.66 -9.54 15.54
N GLU A 177 9.77 -8.88 15.84
CA GLU A 177 9.90 -8.02 17.00
C GLU A 177 9.75 -6.55 16.60
N PHE A 178 9.05 -5.79 17.44
CA PHE A 178 8.96 -4.35 17.26
C PHE A 178 10.25 -3.68 17.72
N VAL A 179 10.88 -2.92 16.83
CA VAL A 179 12.07 -2.12 17.13
C VAL A 179 11.67 -0.64 17.05
N SER A 180 11.72 0.07 18.18
CA SER A 180 11.55 1.53 18.20
C SER A 180 12.81 2.19 17.66
N SER A 181 12.67 3.09 16.69
CA SER A 181 13.75 3.95 16.23
C SER A 181 13.30 5.42 16.34
N ASP A 182 14.20 6.27 16.82
CA ASP A 182 14.04 7.73 16.85
C ASP A 182 14.40 8.37 15.49
N GLU A 183 14.99 7.60 14.59
CA GLU A 183 15.23 8.02 13.22
C GLU A 183 13.88 8.17 12.50
N GLU A 184 13.66 9.31 11.82
CA GLU A 184 12.59 9.37 10.83
C GLU A 184 12.79 8.18 9.89
N ILE A 185 11.76 7.34 9.73
CA ILE A 185 11.81 6.17 8.85
C ILE A 185 12.17 6.68 7.46
N ASN A 186 13.46 6.59 7.14
CA ASN A 186 14.00 7.04 5.88
C ASN A 186 13.59 5.99 4.88
N LEU A 187 12.53 6.31 4.13
CA LEU A 187 12.17 5.53 2.96
C LEU A 187 13.35 5.74 2.01
N GLY A 188 14.30 4.80 1.95
CA GLY A 188 15.42 4.90 1.00
C GLY A 188 14.90 5.40 -0.36
N PHE A 189 15.51 6.38 -1.01
CA PHE A 189 16.95 6.60 -1.16
C PHE A 189 17.27 8.02 -1.64
N LEU A 190 18.59 8.27 -1.71
CA LEU A 190 19.30 9.38 -2.35
C LEU A 190 18.65 9.82 -3.67
N PHE A 191 18.27 11.09 -3.74
CA PHE A 191 18.17 11.79 -5.02
C PHE A 191 19.57 12.36 -5.30
N GLU A 192 20.15 12.06 -6.45
CA GLU A 192 21.04 13.04 -7.08
C GLU A 192 20.12 14.19 -7.51
N ASP A 193 20.37 15.36 -6.93
CA ASP A 193 19.67 16.60 -7.25
C ASP A 193 19.93 16.94 -8.73
N ASP A 194 18.98 16.64 -9.61
CA ASP A 194 18.89 17.32 -10.90
C ASP A 194 18.25 18.68 -10.63
N GLU A 195 19.13 19.66 -10.42
CA GLU A 195 18.82 21.07 -10.23
C GLU A 195 17.90 21.60 -11.35
N GLU A 196 16.95 22.39 -10.88
CA GLU A 196 15.93 23.17 -11.56
C GLU A 196 16.43 23.89 -12.83
N GLN A 197 15.81 23.59 -13.98
CA GLN A 197 15.74 24.56 -15.09
C GLN A 197 14.56 25.50 -14.80
N GLU A 198 14.87 26.67 -14.26
CA GLU A 198 13.96 27.83 -14.24
C GLU A 198 13.79 28.37 -15.67
N GLU A 199 12.60 28.20 -16.26
CA GLU A 199 12.14 29.03 -17.38
C GLU A 199 11.77 30.42 -16.82
N GLY A 200 12.60 31.42 -17.15
CA GLY A 200 12.27 32.83 -16.91
C GLY A 200 11.21 33.32 -17.90
N GLU A 201 10.02 33.67 -17.38
CA GLU A 201 9.03 34.49 -18.10
C GLU A 201 9.57 35.93 -18.23
N GLU A 202 9.91 36.34 -19.46
CA GLU A 202 10.16 37.73 -19.83
C GLU A 202 8.87 38.56 -19.77
N GLY A 203 8.73 39.37 -18.73
CA GLY A 203 7.77 40.48 -18.69
C GLY A 203 8.32 41.68 -19.46
N SER A 204 7.75 41.96 -20.64
CA SER A 204 7.97 43.20 -21.39
C SER A 204 7.20 44.36 -20.75
N ALA A 205 7.90 45.46 -20.50
CA ALA A 205 7.36 46.79 -20.20
C ALA A 205 7.75 47.76 -21.33
#